data_AF-A0A7T8HIV8-F1
#
_entry.id   AF-A0A7T8HIV8-F1
#
_cell.length_a   1.000
_cell.length_b   1.000
_cell.length_c   1.000
_cell.angle_alpha   90.00
_cell.angle_beta   90.00
_cell.angle_gamma   90.00
#
_symmetry.space_group_name_H-M   'P 1'
#
loop_
_entity.id
_entity.type
_entity.pdbx_description
1 polymer ?
#
loop_
_entity_poly.entity_id
_entity_poly.type
_entity_poly.pdbx_seq_one_letter_code
_entity_poly.pdbx_strand_id
1 'polypeptide(L)'
;MQLSYVACLVIEMDAKRQRESDLLRALVSVAEIVKIVGVSKTMVYDTKKKLEAGDSLERKPGSGGHNKILTDEFLVGLFAEIKEDASIL
;
A
#
# COMPACT_ATOMS: atom_id res chain seq x y z
N MET A 1 -4.47 -16.25 11.54
CA MET A 1 -3.25 -16.29 10.68
C MET A 1 -3.18 -15.14 9.67
N GLN A 2 -4.31 -14.70 9.08
CA GLN A 2 -4.36 -13.61 8.08
C GLN A 2 -3.89 -12.21 8.53
N LEU A 3 -4.12 -11.81 9.79
CA LEU A 3 -3.69 -10.49 10.29
C LEU A 3 -2.15 -10.33 10.34
N SER A 4 -1.41 -11.41 10.56
CA SER A 4 0.05 -11.36 10.69
C SER A 4 0.76 -11.05 9.36
N TYR A 5 0.21 -11.53 8.25
CA TYR A 5 0.80 -11.37 6.92
C TYR A 5 0.64 -9.93 6.39
N VAL A 6 -0.53 -9.33 6.64
CA VAL A 6 -0.81 -7.94 6.27
C VAL A 6 0.07 -6.98 7.07
N ALA A 7 0.28 -7.24 8.37
CA ALA A 7 1.17 -6.44 9.19
C ALA A 7 2.63 -6.49 8.70
N CYS A 8 3.13 -7.67 8.31
CA CYS A 8 4.48 -7.83 7.77
C CYS A 8 4.69 -7.02 6.48
N LEU A 9 3.72 -7.08 5.56
CA LEU A 9 3.77 -6.32 4.29
C LEU A 9 3.79 -4.81 4.50
N VAL A 10 3.04 -4.30 5.49
CA VAL A 10 3.03 -2.85 5.80
C VAL A 10 4.39 -2.39 6.30
N ILE A 11 5.01 -3.16 7.21
CA ILE A 11 6.33 -2.85 7.77
C ILE A 11 7.41 -2.82 6.68
N GLU A 12 7.40 -3.79 5.76
CA GLU A 12 8.36 -3.83 4.66
C GLU A 12 8.24 -2.64 3.71
N MET A 13 7.02 -2.21 3.39
CA MET A 13 6.79 -1.07 2.50
C MET A 13 7.20 0.26 3.12
N ASP A 14 6.92 0.46 4.41
CA ASP A 14 7.33 1.67 5.12
C ASP A 14 8.86 1.74 5.23
N ALA A 15 9.52 0.60 5.48
CA ALA A 15 10.98 0.51 5.47
C ALA A 15 11.61 0.80 4.09
N LYS A 16 10.91 0.49 2.99
CA LYS A 16 11.35 0.87 1.63
C LYS A 16 11.21 2.37 1.39
N ARG A 17 10.08 2.98 1.78
CA ARG A 17 9.87 4.43 1.65
C ARG A 17 10.87 5.24 2.48
N GLN A 18 11.18 4.78 3.68
CA GLN A 18 12.19 5.44 4.52
C GLN A 18 13.55 5.40 3.83
N ARG A 19 13.96 4.23 3.33
CA ARG A 19 15.22 4.07 2.58
C ARG A 19 15.28 4.93 1.32
N GLU A 20 14.19 5.01 0.55
CA GLU A 20 14.11 5.94 -0.59
C GLU A 20 14.34 7.39 -0.15
N SER A 21 13.69 7.82 0.93
CA SER A 21 13.82 9.17 1.47
C SER A 21 15.25 9.50 1.89
N ASP A 22 15.89 8.58 2.59
CA ASP A 22 17.25 8.75 3.08
C ASP A 22 18.25 8.85 1.91
N LEU A 23 18.09 8.01 0.89
CA LEU A 23 18.93 8.05 -0.31
C LEU A 23 18.70 9.31 -1.16
N LEU A 24 17.45 9.79 -1.26
CA LEU A 24 17.13 11.06 -1.93
C LEU A 24 17.76 12.24 -1.19
N ARG A 25 17.73 12.25 0.16
CA ARG A 25 18.41 13.26 0.98
C ARG A 25 19.93 13.20 0.85
N ALA A 26 20.48 12.02 0.65
CA ALA A 26 21.90 11.81 0.38
C ALA A 26 22.31 12.15 -1.07
N LEU A 27 21.40 12.70 -1.89
CA LEU A 27 21.64 13.10 -3.29
C LEU A 27 22.07 11.95 -4.20
N VAL A 28 21.69 10.71 -3.87
CA VAL A 28 21.95 9.53 -4.71
C VAL A 28 21.11 9.61 -5.99
N SER A 29 21.66 9.12 -7.10
CA SER A 29 20.94 9.15 -8.37
C SER A 29 19.71 8.24 -8.35
N VAL A 30 18.62 8.66 -9.01
CA VAL A 30 17.38 7.87 -9.10
C VAL A 30 17.63 6.47 -9.68
N ALA A 31 18.57 6.34 -10.62
CA ALA A 31 18.91 5.06 -11.23
C ALA A 31 19.54 4.07 -10.22
N GLU A 32 20.35 4.57 -9.29
CA GLU A 32 20.95 3.76 -8.22
C GLU A 32 19.91 3.42 -7.14
N ILE A 33 19.03 4.37 -6.79
CA ILE A 33 17.95 4.13 -5.81
C ILE A 33 17.04 2.99 -6.26
N VAL A 34 16.64 2.97 -7.53
CA VAL A 34 15.83 1.89 -8.12
C VAL A 34 16.52 0.54 -7.98
N LYS A 35 17.85 0.48 -8.19
CA LYS A 35 18.63 -0.76 -8.05
C LYS A 35 18.77 -1.21 -6.60
N ILE A 36 19.00 -0.29 -5.67
CA ILE A 36 19.24 -0.59 -4.25
C ILE A 36 17.95 -1.01 -3.54
N VAL A 37 16.86 -0.26 -3.75
CA VAL A 37 15.60 -0.45 -3.01
C VAL A 37 14.64 -1.39 -3.75
N GLY A 38 14.79 -1.54 -5.07
CA GLY A 38 13.95 -2.44 -5.88
C GLY A 38 12.54 -1.89 -6.09
N VAL A 39 12.41 -0.60 -6.37
CA VAL A 39 11.15 0.13 -6.49
C VAL A 39 11.03 0.76 -7.88
N SER A 40 9.80 1.07 -8.31
CA SER A 40 9.59 1.66 -9.63
C SER A 40 10.17 3.08 -9.70
N LYS A 41 10.66 3.47 -10.88
CA LYS A 41 11.19 4.82 -11.11
C LYS A 41 10.15 5.90 -10.81
N THR A 42 8.89 5.64 -11.14
CA THR A 42 7.76 6.54 -10.86
C THR A 42 7.61 6.79 -9.36
N MET A 43 7.68 5.75 -8.54
CA MET A 43 7.60 5.89 -7.08
C MET A 43 8.70 6.80 -6.53
N VAL A 44 9.93 6.66 -7.02
CA VAL A 44 11.05 7.50 -6.57
C VAL A 44 10.81 8.98 -6.91
N TYR A 45 10.26 9.29 -8.08
CA TYR A 45 9.91 10.66 -8.44
C TYR A 45 8.74 11.21 -7.61
N ASP A 46 7.73 10.39 -7.32
CA ASP A 46 6.61 10.78 -6.45
C ASP A 46 7.10 11.07 -5.03
N THR A 47 7.99 10.22 -4.48
CA THR A 47 8.64 10.43 -3.18
C THR A 47 9.46 11.72 -3.19
N LYS A 48 10.25 11.97 -4.25
CA LYS A 48 11.03 13.20 -4.41
C LYS A 48 10.13 14.44 -4.42
N LYS A 49 9.04 14.42 -5.20
CA LYS A 49 8.08 15.53 -5.29
C LYS A 49 7.43 15.84 -3.94
N LYS A 50 7.07 14.79 -3.17
CA LYS A 50 6.53 14.96 -1.81
C LYS A 50 7.55 15.58 -0.86
N LEU A 51 8.80 15.14 -0.91
CA LEU A 51 9.87 15.70 -0.09
C LEU A 51 10.11 17.19 -0.40
N GLU A 52 10.11 17.57 -1.68
CA GLU A 52 10.22 18.98 -2.10
C GLU A 52 9.02 19.82 -1.66
N ALA A 53 7.82 19.23 -1.63
CA ALA A 53 6.61 19.88 -1.12
C ALA A 53 6.54 19.95 0.42
N GLY A 54 7.45 19.29 1.13
CA GLY A 54 7.39 19.16 2.60
C GLY A 54 6.28 18.24 3.09
N ASP A 55 5.73 17.40 2.21
CA ASP A 55 4.65 16.46 2.54
C ASP A 55 5.16 15.24 3.31
N SER A 56 4.28 14.66 4.14
CA SER A 56 4.56 13.39 4.81
C SER A 56 4.65 12.23 3.81
N LEU A 57 5.63 11.35 4.04
CA LEU A 57 5.79 10.07 3.33
C LEU A 57 4.96 8.95 3.94
N GLU A 58 4.36 9.19 5.10
CA GLU A 58 3.50 8.24 5.77
C GLU A 58 2.29 7.90 4.90
N ARG A 59 1.87 6.65 5.01
CA ARG A 59 0.63 6.24 4.35
C ARG A 59 -0.53 6.94 5.04
N LYS A 60 -1.30 7.74 4.29
CA LYS A 60 -2.56 8.28 4.81
C LYS A 60 -3.48 7.15 5.26
N PRO A 61 -3.96 7.13 6.52
CA PRO A 61 -4.97 6.19 6.94
C PRO A 61 -6.23 6.43 6.09
N GLY A 62 -6.80 5.36 5.52
CA GLY A 62 -8.00 5.46 4.68
C GLY A 62 -7.80 5.44 3.16
N SER A 63 -6.59 5.18 2.65
CA SER A 63 -6.40 4.91 1.21
C SER A 63 -6.89 3.51 0.77
N GLY A 64 -7.39 2.69 1.70
CA GLY A 64 -8.17 1.50 1.36
C GLY A 64 -9.44 1.99 0.71
N GLY A 65 -9.55 1.79 -0.61
CA GLY A 65 -10.48 2.52 -1.47
C GLY A 65 -11.85 2.77 -0.85
N HIS A 66 -12.34 4.00 -1.01
CA HIS A 66 -13.71 4.46 -0.72
C HIS A 66 -14.82 3.67 -1.45
N ASN A 67 -14.50 2.50 -2.02
CA ASN A 67 -15.31 1.81 -3.02
C ASN A 67 -15.72 0.39 -2.58
N LYS A 68 -15.93 0.17 -1.28
CA LYS A 68 -16.79 -0.92 -0.85
C LYS A 68 -17.98 -0.31 -0.13
N ILE A 69 -19.05 -0.10 -0.89
CA ILE A 69 -20.39 0.06 -0.36
C ILE A 69 -20.71 -1.28 0.33
N LEU A 70 -20.27 -1.43 1.58
CA LEU A 70 -20.68 -2.51 2.48
C LEU A 70 -22.03 -2.11 3.06
N THR A 71 -23.03 -1.96 2.21
CA THR A 71 -24.40 -1.76 2.71
C THR A 71 -24.95 -3.09 3.20
N ASP A 72 -26.00 -3.00 4.01
CA ASP A 72 -26.69 -4.18 4.52
C ASP A 72 -27.20 -5.05 3.35
N GLU A 73 -27.60 -4.45 2.22
CA GLU A 73 -28.02 -5.21 1.03
C GLU A 73 -26.87 -6.00 0.41
N PHE A 74 -25.66 -5.43 0.34
CA PHE A 74 -24.48 -6.12 -0.17
C PHE A 74 -24.11 -7.32 0.71
N LEU A 75 -24.16 -7.15 2.04
CA LEU A 75 -23.86 -8.22 2.98
C LEU A 75 -24.92 -9.33 2.94
N VAL A 76 -26.20 -8.97 2.84
CA VAL A 76 -27.30 -9.94 2.70
C VAL A 76 -27.16 -10.76 1.42
N GLY A 77 -26.84 -10.12 0.29
CA GLY A 77 -26.59 -10.81 -0.98
C GLY A 77 -25.40 -11.77 -0.89
N LEU A 78 -24.28 -11.31 -0.34
CA LEU A 78 -23.08 -12.14 -0.15
C LEU A 78 -23.35 -13.36 0.75
N PHE A 79 -24.10 -13.19 1.85
CA PHE A 79 -24.45 -14.31 2.72
C PHE A 79 -25.42 -15.30 2.06
N ALA A 80 -26.28 -14.84 1.17
CA ALA A 80 -27.16 -15.72 0.39
C ALA A 80 -26.35 -16.57 -0.60
N GLU A 81 -25.45 -15.94 -1.37
CA GLU A 81 -24.57 -16.65 -2.31
C GLU A 81 -23.68 -17.68 -1.60
N ILE A 82 -23.04 -17.31 -0.47
CA ILE A 82 -22.20 -18.25 0.30
C ILE A 82 -23.01 -19.45 0.82
N LYS A 83 -24.27 -19.23 1.24
CA LYS A 83 -25.13 -20.32 1.70
C LYS A 83 -25.57 -21.24 0.57
N GLU A 84 -25.84 -20.69 -0.61
CA GLU A 84 -26.18 -21.46 -1.81
C GLU A 84 -24.99 -22.31 -2.24
N ASP A 85 -23.78 -21.74 -2.30
CA ASP A 85 -22.56 -22.47 -2.64
C ASP A 85 -22.22 -23.57 -1.61
N ALA A 86 -22.41 -23.27 -0.31
CA ALA A 86 -22.20 -24.25 0.77
C ALA A 86 -23.26 -25.37 0.79
N SER A 87 -24.38 -25.21 0.10
CA SER A 87 -25.42 -26.25 -0.04
C SER A 87 -25.20 -27.17 -1.25
N ILE A 88 -24.20 -26.87 -2.08
CA ILE A 88 -23.80 -27.65 -3.26
C ILE A 88 -22.59 -28.57 -2.95
N LEU A 89 -21.96 -28.44 -1.77
CA LEU A 89 -20.95 -29.33 -1.20
C LEU A 89 -21.54 -30.32 -0.19
#